data_AF-A0A7K0J452-F1
#
_entry.id   AF-A0A7K0J452-F1
#
_cell.length_a   1.000
_cell.length_b   1.000
_cell.length_c   1.000
_cell.angle_alpha   90.00
_cell.angle_beta   90.00
_cell.angle_gamma   90.00
#
_symmetry.space_group_name_H-M   'P 1'
#
loop_
_entity.id
_entity.type
_entity.pdbx_description
1 polymer ?
#
loop_
_entity_poly.entity_id
_entity_poly.type
_entity_poly.pdbx_seq_one_letter_code
_entity_poly.pdbx_strand_id
1 'polypeptide(L)'
;MTRAVGQGDVVRSTDIGLTSVSVDRAVATIPASRLDEIVGRHALVDLSPGQLLGSRSVGELRVPSGRARVGLRLAAGRLPTVSLPAGAHVTVVETSPDKDAGPVSNLSTVDAVVVAAPKATSDHGSWLVDVEVDSSNAAQLADLASLDRIAIVERGQ
;
A
#
# COMPACT_ATOMS: atom_id res chain seq x y z
N MET A 1 -7.19 5.51 18.89
CA MET A 1 -5.79 5.47 18.39
C MET A 1 -4.97 6.50 19.13
N THR A 2 -3.76 6.16 19.58
CA THR A 2 -2.84 7.08 20.28
C THR A 2 -1.87 7.76 19.32
N ARG A 3 -1.58 7.15 18.16
CA ARG A 3 -0.79 7.72 17.06
C ARG A 3 -1.32 7.26 15.71
N ALA A 4 -0.74 7.79 14.64
CA ALA A 4 -1.08 7.40 13.28
C ALA A 4 -0.51 6.02 12.93
N VAL A 5 -1.31 5.19 12.26
CA VAL A 5 -0.90 3.89 11.70
C VAL A 5 -1.39 3.84 10.27
N GLY A 6 -0.49 3.62 9.32
CA GLY A 6 -0.84 3.56 7.90
C GLY A 6 -1.56 2.25 7.55
N GLN A 7 -2.40 2.27 6.53
CA GLN A 7 -2.93 1.05 5.93
C GLN A 7 -1.78 0.13 5.53
N GLY A 8 -1.93 -1.17 5.82
CA GLY A 8 -0.88 -2.15 5.60
C GLY A 8 0.03 -2.35 6.81
N ASP A 9 0.14 -1.38 7.72
CA ASP A 9 1.02 -1.51 8.88
C ASP A 9 0.39 -2.34 10.01
N VAL A 10 1.26 -2.98 10.79
CA VAL A 10 0.86 -3.77 11.95
C VAL A 10 0.50 -2.85 13.10
N VAL A 11 -0.71 -3.04 13.64
CA VAL A 11 -1.18 -2.32 14.83
C VAL A 11 -0.49 -2.89 16.07
N ARG A 12 0.22 -2.07 16.82
CA ARG A 12 0.91 -2.48 18.06
C ARG A 12 0.09 -2.06 19.28
N SER A 13 0.33 -2.70 20.42
CA SER A 13 -0.34 -2.34 21.68
C SER A 13 -0.14 -0.85 22.02
N THR A 14 1.03 -0.29 21.72
CA THR A 14 1.37 1.11 21.93
C THR A 14 0.68 2.09 20.96
N ASP A 15 -0.05 1.60 19.94
CA ASP A 15 -0.87 2.41 19.03
C ASP A 15 -2.31 2.57 19.54
N ILE A 16 -2.74 1.70 20.46
CA ILE A 16 -4.12 1.60 20.93
C ILE A 16 -4.24 2.23 22.31
N GLY A 17 -5.31 3.00 22.50
CA GLY A 17 -5.70 3.56 23.79
C GLY A 17 -7.15 3.21 24.07
N LEU A 18 -7.47 2.98 25.34
CA LEU A 18 -8.84 2.77 25.79
C LEU A 18 -9.50 4.12 26.03
N THR A 19 -10.74 4.26 25.55
CA THR A 19 -11.57 5.43 25.81
C THR A 19 -13.02 5.01 25.96
N SER A 20 -13.78 5.77 26.75
CA SER A 20 -15.20 5.57 26.96
C SER A 20 -15.99 6.52 26.06
N VAL A 21 -16.81 5.95 25.18
CA VAL A 21 -17.64 6.72 24.26
C VAL A 21 -19.06 6.14 24.23
N SER A 22 -20.06 7.01 24.25
CA SER A 22 -21.46 6.62 24.03
C SER A 22 -21.75 6.73 22.53
N VAL A 23 -21.96 5.59 21.88
CA VAL A 23 -22.29 5.50 20.46
C VAL A 23 -23.63 4.81 20.27
N ASP A 24 -24.37 5.19 19.23
CA ASP A 24 -25.58 4.47 18.82
C ASP A 24 -25.23 3.02 18.42
N ARG A 25 -26.18 2.07 18.55
CA ARG A 25 -25.98 0.67 18.14
C ARG A 25 -25.63 0.52 16.66
N ALA A 26 -25.98 1.50 15.83
CA ALA A 26 -25.63 1.49 14.41
C ALA A 26 -24.12 1.67 14.15
N VAL A 27 -23.33 2.15 15.12
CA VAL A 27 -21.89 2.38 14.95
C VAL A 27 -21.12 1.10 15.30
N ALA A 28 -20.53 0.48 14.28
CA ALA A 28 -19.71 -0.71 14.47
C ALA A 28 -18.34 -0.33 15.08
N THR A 29 -18.20 -0.49 16.40
CA THR A 29 -16.96 -0.25 17.15
C THR A 29 -16.34 -1.56 17.62
N ILE A 30 -15.05 -1.51 17.97
CA ILE A 30 -14.38 -2.62 18.65
C ILE A 30 -14.41 -2.37 20.17
N PRO A 31 -15.00 -3.29 20.96
CA PRO A 31 -15.02 -3.16 22.42
C PRO A 31 -13.62 -3.40 23.02
N ALA A 32 -13.35 -2.75 24.15
CA ALA A 32 -12.09 -2.86 24.89
C ALA A 32 -11.70 -4.31 25.22
N SER A 33 -12.67 -5.19 25.44
CA SER A 33 -12.43 -6.61 25.72
C SER A 33 -11.81 -7.40 24.56
N ARG A 34 -11.86 -6.87 23.33
CA ARG A 34 -11.27 -7.49 22.14
C ARG A 34 -9.96 -6.83 21.71
N LEU A 35 -9.35 -6.01 22.57
CA LEU A 35 -8.11 -5.31 22.22
C LEU A 35 -6.98 -6.29 21.84
N ASP A 36 -6.92 -7.44 22.52
CA ASP A 36 -5.95 -8.51 22.24
C ASP A 36 -6.14 -9.14 20.85
N GLU A 37 -7.34 -9.07 20.26
CA GLU A 37 -7.62 -9.58 18.91
C GLU A 37 -7.13 -8.62 17.81
N ILE A 38 -6.87 -7.35 18.16
CA ILE A 38 -6.47 -6.27 17.25
C ILE A 38 -4.96 -6.10 17.22
N VAL A 39 -4.28 -6.29 18.35
CA VAL A 39 -2.82 -6.20 18.42
C VAL A 39 -2.19 -7.27 17.55
N GLY A 40 -1.26 -6.88 16.68
CA GLY A 40 -0.60 -7.79 15.73
C GLY A 40 -1.38 -8.00 14.43
N ARG A 41 -2.60 -7.48 14.31
CA ARG A 41 -3.32 -7.39 13.03
C ARG A 41 -2.86 -6.18 12.25
N HIS A 42 -3.24 -6.11 10.98
CA HIS A 42 -2.91 -4.98 10.11
C HIS A 42 -4.05 -3.98 9.99
N ALA A 43 -3.69 -2.70 9.89
CA ALA A 43 -4.63 -1.66 9.54
C ALA A 43 -5.10 -1.84 8.08
N LEU A 44 -6.42 -1.92 7.87
CA LEU A 44 -7.02 -2.06 6.54
C LEU A 44 -7.32 -0.70 5.89
N VAL A 45 -7.19 0.37 6.66
CA VAL A 45 -7.35 1.77 6.26
C VAL A 45 -6.34 2.60 7.05
N ASP A 46 -6.08 3.83 6.63
CA ASP A 46 -5.29 4.77 7.43
C ASP A 46 -6.00 5.10 8.74
N LEU A 47 -5.27 4.97 9.85
CA LEU A 47 -5.76 5.21 11.20
C LEU A 47 -5.13 6.48 11.75
N SER A 48 -5.94 7.50 11.98
CA SER A 48 -5.51 8.78 12.54
C SER A 48 -5.45 8.77 14.07
N PRO A 49 -4.60 9.60 14.71
CA PRO A 49 -4.66 9.81 16.16
C PRO A 49 -6.07 10.23 16.61
N GLY A 50 -6.53 9.71 17.74
CA GLY A 50 -7.88 9.97 18.26
C GLY A 50 -9.01 9.19 17.57
N GLN A 51 -8.75 8.52 16.44
CA GLN A 51 -9.76 7.74 15.73
C GLN A 51 -10.26 6.55 16.57
N LEU A 52 -11.57 6.35 16.54
CA LEU A 52 -12.24 5.19 17.11
C LEU A 52 -12.12 4.01 16.13
N LEU A 53 -11.68 2.85 16.64
CA LEU A 53 -11.51 1.66 15.81
C LEU A 53 -12.86 1.02 15.50
N GLY A 54 -13.15 0.87 14.22
CA GLY A 54 -14.29 0.10 13.73
C GLY A 54 -13.91 -1.35 13.46
N SER A 55 -14.89 -2.25 13.46
CA SER A 55 -14.68 -3.69 13.22
C SER A 55 -14.06 -4.02 11.85
N ARG A 56 -14.13 -3.09 10.89
CA ARG A 56 -13.53 -3.22 9.54
C ARG A 56 -12.21 -2.46 9.37
N SER A 57 -11.74 -1.78 10.41
CA SER A 57 -10.53 -0.95 10.34
C SER A 57 -9.24 -1.76 10.46
N VAL A 58 -9.32 -2.96 11.04
CA VAL A 58 -8.17 -3.82 11.34
C VAL A 58 -8.50 -5.27 10.99
N GLY A 59 -7.55 -5.98 10.40
CA GLY A 59 -7.74 -7.37 9.98
C GLY A 59 -6.49 -7.98 9.33
N GLU A 60 -6.71 -8.94 8.44
CA GLU A 60 -5.66 -9.56 7.62
C GLU A 60 -5.56 -8.83 6.28
N LEU A 61 -4.35 -8.51 5.80
CA LEU A 61 -4.18 -8.13 4.40
C LEU A 61 -4.33 -9.36 3.52
N ARG A 62 -5.56 -9.58 3.08
CA ARG A 62 -5.89 -10.58 2.07
C ARG A 62 -5.90 -9.88 0.72
N VAL A 63 -5.22 -10.47 -0.26
CA VAL A 63 -5.34 -10.01 -1.65
C VAL A 63 -6.73 -10.40 -2.16
N PRO A 64 -7.52 -9.46 -2.71
CA PRO A 64 -8.85 -9.76 -3.22
C PRO A 64 -8.83 -10.83 -4.33
N SER A 65 -9.91 -11.60 -4.47
CA SER A 65 -10.06 -12.55 -5.57
C SER A 65 -9.99 -11.83 -6.93
N GLY A 66 -9.20 -12.36 -7.86
CA GLY A 66 -8.98 -11.75 -9.19
C GLY A 66 -7.93 -10.63 -9.18
N ARG A 67 -7.37 -10.30 -8.02
CA ARG A 67 -6.23 -9.39 -7.86
C ARG A 67 -4.97 -10.16 -7.48
N ALA A 68 -3.83 -9.56 -7.70
CA ALA A 68 -2.53 -10.05 -7.28
C ALA A 68 -1.72 -8.90 -6.68
N ARG A 69 -0.91 -9.21 -5.66
CA ARG A 69 0.02 -8.25 -5.06
C ARG A 69 1.42 -8.49 -5.61
N VAL A 70 2.07 -7.42 -6.05
CA VAL A 70 3.44 -7.45 -6.57
C VAL A 70 4.27 -6.44 -5.78
N GLY A 71 5.40 -6.89 -5.25
CA GLY A 71 6.39 -6.04 -4.61
C GLY A 71 7.35 -5.47 -5.65
N LEU A 72 7.57 -4.17 -5.62
CA LEU A 72 8.41 -3.43 -6.57
C LEU A 72 9.55 -2.76 -5.81
N ARG A 73 10.76 -2.83 -6.39
CA ARG A 73 11.91 -2.02 -5.96
C ARG A 73 12.19 -0.97 -7.02
N LEU A 74 12.07 0.30 -6.65
CA LEU A 74 12.16 1.42 -7.57
C LEU A 74 13.34 2.31 -7.19
N ALA A 75 14.32 2.42 -8.09
CA ALA A 75 15.42 3.37 -7.92
C ALA A 75 14.90 4.82 -7.91
N ALA A 76 15.68 5.73 -7.32
CA ALA A 76 15.41 7.16 -7.38
C ALA A 76 15.12 7.62 -8.84
N GLY A 77 14.09 8.45 -9.02
CA GLY A 77 13.63 8.91 -10.34
C GLY A 77 12.59 8.02 -11.03
N ARG A 78 12.25 6.84 -10.47
CA ARG A 78 11.20 5.93 -10.98
C ARG A 78 9.92 5.91 -10.13
N LEU A 79 9.90 6.72 -9.08
CA LEU A 79 8.76 6.94 -8.22
C LEU A 79 8.51 8.46 -8.17
N PRO A 80 7.24 8.92 -8.27
CA PRO A 80 6.91 10.31 -8.03
C PRO A 80 7.40 10.78 -6.65
N THR A 81 7.81 12.04 -6.54
CA THR A 81 8.25 12.63 -5.26
C THR A 81 7.09 13.02 -4.35
N VAL A 82 5.86 13.00 -4.87
CA VAL A 82 4.65 13.24 -4.10
C VAL A 82 4.28 12.02 -3.27
N SER A 83 3.53 12.24 -2.19
CA SER A 83 3.06 11.15 -1.34
C SER A 83 2.10 10.25 -2.11
N LEU A 84 2.39 8.95 -2.15
CA LEU A 84 1.49 7.91 -2.67
C LEU A 84 0.87 7.16 -1.49
N PRO A 85 -0.27 7.63 -0.95
CA PRO A 85 -0.95 6.94 0.14
C PRO A 85 -1.49 5.58 -0.34
N ALA A 86 -1.87 4.75 0.62
CA ALA A 86 -2.58 3.53 0.30
C ALA A 86 -3.89 3.84 -0.44
N GLY A 87 -4.23 3.01 -1.42
CA GLY A 87 -5.35 3.24 -2.33
C GLY A 87 -5.05 4.19 -3.50
N ALA A 88 -3.86 4.79 -3.58
CA ALA A 88 -3.50 5.63 -4.71
C ALA A 88 -3.51 4.84 -6.02
N HIS A 89 -4.20 5.38 -7.02
CA HIS A 89 -4.24 4.82 -8.36
C HIS A 89 -3.00 5.26 -9.14
N VAL A 90 -2.25 4.28 -9.64
CA VAL A 90 -1.03 4.51 -10.39
C VAL A 90 -1.01 3.66 -11.65
N THR A 91 -0.24 4.09 -12.63
CA THR A 91 0.10 3.27 -13.78
C THR A 91 1.56 2.85 -13.66
N VAL A 92 1.81 1.55 -13.66
CA VAL A 92 3.15 1.00 -13.75
C VAL A 92 3.52 0.88 -15.21
N VAL A 93 4.63 1.48 -15.59
CA VAL A 93 5.10 1.56 -16.97
C VAL A 93 6.39 0.77 -17.09
N GLU A 94 6.47 -0.09 -18.09
CA GLU A 94 7.72 -0.71 -18.50
C GLU A 94 8.73 0.37 -18.92
N THR A 95 9.99 0.21 -18.56
CA THR A 95 11.07 1.10 -19.02
C THR A 95 11.95 0.40 -20.05
N SER A 96 12.61 1.21 -20.89
CA SER A 96 13.60 0.71 -21.85
C SER A 96 14.64 -0.17 -21.13
N PRO A 97 15.03 -1.32 -21.71
CA PRO A 97 16.08 -2.17 -21.15
C PRO A 97 17.46 -1.50 -21.19
N ASP A 98 17.64 -0.53 -22.09
CA ASP A 98 18.91 0.15 -22.32
C ASP A 98 18.74 1.66 -22.12
N LYS A 99 19.67 2.26 -21.36
CA LYS A 99 19.68 3.70 -21.09
C LYS A 99 20.06 4.51 -22.33
N ASP A 100 20.78 3.88 -23.26
CA ASP A 100 21.27 4.50 -24.49
C ASP A 100 20.36 4.21 -25.70
N ALA A 101 19.45 3.24 -25.57
CA ALA A 101 18.35 3.07 -26.51
C ALA A 101 17.30 4.13 -26.21
N GLY A 102 17.10 5.06 -27.15
CA GLY A 102 16.15 6.16 -27.03
C GLY A 102 14.70 5.72 -26.74
N PRO A 103 13.74 6.68 -26.71
CA PRO A 103 12.37 6.42 -26.29
C PRO A 103 11.70 5.29 -27.10
N VAL A 104 11.28 4.23 -26.40
CA VAL A 104 10.54 3.10 -26.99
C VAL A 104 9.06 3.48 -27.10
N SER A 105 8.46 3.30 -28.27
CA SER A 105 7.07 3.74 -28.54
C SER A 105 6.00 2.72 -28.11
N ASN A 106 6.37 1.54 -27.65
CA ASN A 106 5.45 0.42 -27.34
C ASN A 106 5.70 -0.15 -25.93
N LEU A 107 5.81 0.72 -24.93
CA LEU A 107 5.97 0.29 -23.54
C LEU A 107 4.65 -0.29 -23.00
N SER A 108 4.76 -1.42 -22.32
CA SER A 108 3.63 -2.01 -21.61
C SER A 108 3.25 -1.14 -20.42
N THR A 109 1.95 -0.93 -20.22
CA THR A 109 1.41 -0.22 -19.05
C THR A 109 0.43 -1.12 -18.31
N VAL A 110 0.46 -1.05 -16.97
CA VAL A 110 -0.43 -1.83 -16.10
C VAL A 110 -1.02 -0.88 -15.06
N ASP A 111 -2.34 -0.82 -15.00
CA ASP A 111 -3.02 -0.08 -13.94
C ASP A 111 -2.93 -0.82 -12.60
N ALA A 112 -2.60 -0.08 -11.56
CA ALA A 112 -2.28 -0.61 -10.25
C ALA A 112 -2.80 0.28 -9.13
N VAL A 113 -2.93 -0.30 -7.95
CA VAL A 113 -3.32 0.40 -6.72
C VAL A 113 -2.24 0.19 -5.67
N VAL A 114 -1.76 1.27 -5.08
CA VAL A 114 -0.76 1.22 -4.00
C VAL A 114 -1.39 0.60 -2.75
N VAL A 115 -0.78 -0.44 -2.20
CA VAL A 115 -1.30 -1.15 -1.02
C VAL A 115 -0.98 -0.39 0.27
N ALA A 116 0.20 0.20 0.33
CA ALA A 116 0.72 0.96 1.46
C ALA A 116 1.72 2.00 0.97
N ALA A 117 1.94 3.04 1.78
CA ALA A 117 2.88 4.10 1.45
C ALA A 117 4.29 3.51 1.13
N PRO A 118 4.96 3.98 0.06
CA PRO A 118 6.32 3.56 -0.28
C PRO A 118 7.29 3.67 0.88
N LYS A 119 8.13 2.64 1.07
CA LYS A 119 9.15 2.60 2.13
C LYS A 119 10.54 2.73 1.51
N ALA A 120 11.31 3.73 1.95
CA ALA A 120 12.69 3.87 1.52
C ALA A 120 13.55 2.69 2.01
N THR A 121 14.46 2.20 1.17
CA THR A 121 15.48 1.24 1.59
C THR A 121 16.50 1.92 2.51
N SER A 122 17.23 1.14 3.31
CA SER A 122 18.19 1.67 4.30
C SER A 122 19.35 2.47 3.68
N ASP A 123 19.66 2.21 2.41
CA ASP A 123 20.65 2.94 1.61
C ASP A 123 20.08 4.21 0.95
N HIS A 124 18.78 4.48 1.10
CA HIS A 124 18.04 5.57 0.45
C HIS A 124 18.17 5.63 -1.07
N GLY A 125 18.68 4.57 -1.71
CA GLY A 125 18.85 4.50 -3.17
C GLY A 125 17.60 4.04 -3.90
N SER A 126 16.66 3.43 -3.17
CA SER A 126 15.44 2.88 -3.74
C SER A 126 14.25 2.93 -2.78
N TRP A 127 13.08 2.67 -3.35
CA TRP A 127 11.81 2.60 -2.66
C TRP A 127 11.19 1.23 -2.88
N LEU A 128 10.66 0.66 -1.80
CA LEU A 128 9.85 -0.55 -1.82
C LEU A 128 8.38 -0.14 -1.89
N VAL A 129 7.67 -0.66 -2.88
CA VAL A 129 6.26 -0.36 -3.10
C VAL A 129 5.53 -1.66 -3.34
N ASP A 130 4.46 -1.89 -2.58
CA ASP A 130 3.53 -2.97 -2.84
C ASP A 130 2.36 -2.42 -3.66
N VAL A 131 2.11 -3.04 -4.81
CA VAL A 131 0.97 -2.69 -5.66
C VAL A 131 0.05 -3.88 -5.86
N GLU A 132 -1.24 -3.61 -5.95
CA GLU A 132 -2.23 -4.57 -6.38
C GLU A 132 -2.60 -4.33 -7.84
N VAL A 133 -2.63 -5.39 -8.62
CA VAL A 133 -2.97 -5.43 -10.05
C VAL A 133 -3.94 -6.56 -10.33
N ASP A 134 -4.51 -6.62 -11.53
CA ASP A 134 -5.30 -7.79 -11.95
C ASP A 134 -4.40 -9.02 -12.08
N SER A 135 -4.91 -10.18 -11.66
CA SER A 135 -4.11 -11.42 -11.63
C SER A 135 -3.51 -11.79 -12.99
N SER A 136 -4.12 -11.36 -14.11
CA SER A 136 -3.59 -11.59 -15.46
C SER A 136 -2.28 -10.86 -15.73
N ASN A 137 -2.06 -9.70 -15.10
CA ASN A 137 -0.89 -8.84 -15.31
C ASN A 137 0.24 -9.12 -14.32
N ALA A 138 -0.04 -9.92 -13.28
CA ALA A 138 0.88 -10.16 -12.16
C ALA A 138 2.21 -10.80 -12.60
N ALA A 139 2.15 -11.82 -13.47
CA ALA A 139 3.34 -12.54 -13.92
C ALA A 139 4.26 -11.65 -14.76
N GLN A 140 3.69 -10.90 -15.70
CA GLN A 140 4.43 -9.94 -16.52
C GLN A 140 5.05 -8.84 -15.66
N LEU A 141 4.29 -8.28 -14.71
CA LEU A 141 4.81 -7.21 -13.86
C LEU A 141 5.91 -7.71 -12.92
N ALA A 142 5.79 -8.93 -12.40
CA ALA A 142 6.83 -9.55 -11.57
C ALA A 142 8.14 -9.78 -12.37
N ASP A 143 8.03 -10.20 -13.63
CA ASP A 143 9.18 -10.36 -14.53
C ASP A 143 9.89 -9.01 -14.76
N LEU A 144 9.13 -7.96 -15.12
CA LEU A 144 9.67 -6.61 -15.30
C LEU A 144 10.28 -6.03 -14.02
N ALA A 145 9.68 -6.31 -12.86
CA ALA A 145 10.20 -5.92 -11.55
C ALA A 145 11.53 -6.61 -11.23
N SER A 146 11.69 -7.87 -11.61
CA SER A 146 12.96 -8.61 -11.42
C SER A 146 14.12 -8.02 -12.23
N LEU A 147 13.80 -7.36 -13.35
CA LEU A 147 14.77 -6.73 -14.25
C LEU A 147 15.03 -5.25 -13.91
N ASP A 148 14.40 -4.70 -12.87
CA ASP A 148 14.41 -3.25 -12.58
C ASP A 148 14.01 -2.41 -13.82
N ARG A 149 12.99 -2.85 -14.56
CA ARG A 149 12.53 -2.20 -15.80
C ARG A 149 11.14 -1.59 -15.67
N ILE A 150 10.89 -0.93 -14.54
CA ILE A 150 9.59 -0.37 -14.20
C ILE A 150 9.72 1.04 -13.62
N ALA A 151 8.72 1.86 -13.90
CA ALA A 151 8.52 3.15 -13.24
C ALA A 151 7.04 3.31 -12.89
N ILE A 152 6.77 4.05 -11.81
CA ILE A 152 5.42 4.40 -11.39
C ILE A 152 5.10 5.81 -11.90
N VAL A 153 3.92 5.95 -12.50
CA VAL A 153 3.33 7.22 -12.90
C VAL A 153 2.04 7.42 -12.10
N GLU A 154 1.92 8.57 -11.44
CA GLU A 154 0.68 8.98 -10.80
C GLU A 154 -0.31 9.45 -11.87
N ARG A 155 -1.54 8.97 -11.82
CA ARG A 155 -2.59 9.38 -12.76
C ARG A 155 -3.42 10.50 -12.12
N GLY A 156 -3.45 11.66 -12.75
CA GLY A 156 -4.40 12.71 -12.40
C GLY A 156 -5.83 12.22 -12.65
N GLN A 157 -6.70 12.41 -11.65
CA GLN A 157 -8.14 12.20 -11.76
C GLN A 157 -8.79 13.38 -12.48
#